data_AF-A0AAU1V3Y0-F1
#
_entry.id   AF-A0AAU1V3Y0-F1
#
_cell.length_a   1.000
_cell.length_b   1.000
_cell.length_c   1.000
_cell.angle_alpha   90.00
_cell.angle_beta   90.00
_cell.angle_gamma   90.00
#
_symmetry.space_group_name_H-M   'P 1'
#
loop_
_entity.id
_entity.type
_entity.pdbx_description
1 polymer ?
#
loop_
_entity_poly.entity_id
_entity_poly.type
_entity_poly.pdbx_seq_one_letter_code
_entity_poly.pdbx_strand_id
1 'polypeptide(L)'
;MSSGTTGSGETKAARGFDPAAVSSEPPSDIKAVKLAHAFLDSWSKQHLDQAASYTDASTAAVAALRGYTDGLHLKTLTFKQVTSAGPSTVTAGATKVTFAVTARVAGGTWTYQSAVAVLQSTNGELAVHWNNSVLYPGLGDDQSLTAGRFPAGVSTAKVVASDGRTDLARFSSLHDIVATIRKNATPTGGSTGTGVAVVDAAGDGVKALRVFSKGKAPVFKTTIDASLQEVAETAVKDPHLQDKPAGTVALDWRTGHILAIAHAGADGDIAVNGIKSPGSTMKIITSAALFDQVGLTPNSPAPCTDSLTANSQLFHNDSGVRANAASTLSQAFTVSCNTAFIKEGFHYLVHDGDASALHDEAVNVFGMGSWSIGGGVATTDPSIPGDVQGGDQAAQFIGQGRVTATPLFMASVAATVRGVGFKQPVILPGQHQETAPRSISARTAGYLQSMMRSVATSGTAAPRLGGLTGVGAKTGTAEEGDHTNGWLTAYNSNIAVAALVEGGRSGVDSAGYVVRHLLTRS
;
A
#
# COMPACT_ATOMS: atom_id res chain seq x y z
N MET A 1 -14.30 -99.37 -24.52
CA MET A 1 -14.53 -97.94 -24.24
C MET A 1 -14.49 -97.79 -22.72
N SER A 2 -13.33 -97.50 -22.14
CA SER A 2 -12.70 -96.17 -21.93
C SER A 2 -13.47 -95.27 -20.96
N SER A 3 -12.88 -95.05 -19.79
CA SER A 3 -13.12 -93.91 -18.91
C SER A 3 -11.80 -93.61 -18.19
N GLY A 4 -11.17 -92.48 -18.50
CA GLY A 4 -9.90 -92.01 -17.95
C GLY A 4 -10.08 -90.69 -17.21
N THR A 5 -9.50 -90.65 -16.02
CA THR A 5 -9.59 -89.63 -14.96
C THR A 5 -8.73 -88.39 -15.26
N THR A 6 -9.28 -87.20 -15.02
CA THR A 6 -8.61 -85.90 -15.06
C THR A 6 -7.91 -85.58 -13.74
N GLY A 7 -6.61 -85.25 -13.80
CA GLY A 7 -5.85 -84.68 -12.68
C GLY A 7 -5.92 -83.15 -12.67
N SER A 8 -6.25 -82.58 -11.52
CA SER A 8 -6.23 -81.14 -11.23
C SER A 8 -4.92 -80.76 -10.50
N GLY A 9 -4.15 -79.85 -11.08
CA GLY A 9 -2.99 -79.24 -10.45
C GLY A 9 -3.40 -78.18 -9.43
N GLU A 10 -2.86 -78.26 -8.21
CA GLU A 10 -2.99 -77.26 -7.16
C GLU A 10 -2.19 -76.00 -7.49
N THR A 11 -2.88 -74.86 -7.57
CA THR A 11 -2.30 -73.51 -7.55
C THR A 11 -1.94 -73.10 -6.12
N LYS A 12 -0.66 -72.79 -5.89
CA LYS A 12 -0.10 -72.32 -4.61
C LYS A 12 -0.64 -70.91 -4.28
N ALA A 13 -1.51 -70.80 -3.29
CA ALA A 13 -2.05 -69.53 -2.80
C ALA A 13 -0.92 -68.61 -2.27
N ALA A 14 -0.99 -67.32 -2.59
CA ALA A 14 -0.07 -66.31 -2.11
C ALA A 14 -0.19 -66.17 -0.57
N ARG A 15 0.88 -66.49 0.16
CA ARG A 15 0.95 -66.31 1.63
C ARG A 15 1.13 -64.83 1.93
N GLY A 16 0.11 -64.19 2.51
CA GLY A 16 0.20 -62.88 3.15
C GLY A 16 0.37 -63.05 4.66
N PHE A 17 0.99 -62.05 5.31
CA PHE A 17 1.09 -62.00 6.77
C PHE A 17 -0.31 -62.01 7.40
N ASP A 18 -0.54 -62.89 8.38
CA ASP A 18 -1.81 -62.95 9.10
C ASP A 18 -1.79 -61.99 10.31
N PRO A 19 -2.49 -60.85 10.26
CA PRO A 19 -2.52 -59.88 11.35
C PRO A 19 -3.23 -60.43 12.61
N ALA A 20 -3.99 -61.52 12.52
CA ALA A 20 -4.60 -62.17 13.69
C ALA A 20 -3.63 -63.08 14.47
N ALA A 21 -2.44 -63.36 13.91
CA ALA A 21 -1.48 -64.31 14.45
C ALA A 21 -0.16 -63.65 14.91
N VAL A 22 -0.18 -62.39 15.33
CA VAL A 22 1.01 -61.62 15.76
C VAL A 22 1.62 -62.21 17.05
N SER A 23 2.93 -62.42 17.03
CA SER A 23 3.73 -62.85 18.20
C SER A 23 3.87 -61.72 19.22
N SER A 24 3.84 -62.06 20.51
CA SER A 24 4.19 -61.13 21.58
C SER A 24 5.71 -60.88 21.68
N GLU A 25 6.53 -61.80 21.16
CA GLU A 25 7.98 -61.65 21.08
C GLU A 25 8.38 -60.92 19.78
N PRO A 26 9.20 -59.86 19.88
CA PRO A 26 9.67 -59.12 18.72
C PRO A 26 10.71 -59.91 17.90
N PRO A 27 10.75 -59.74 16.57
CA PRO A 27 11.76 -60.38 15.74
C PRO A 27 13.16 -59.89 16.08
N SER A 28 14.19 -60.71 15.86
CA SER A 28 15.57 -60.29 16.06
C SER A 28 15.95 -59.09 15.17
N ASP A 29 16.86 -58.24 15.65
CA ASP A 29 17.33 -57.05 14.94
C ASP A 29 17.77 -57.34 13.50
N ILE A 30 18.48 -58.45 13.28
CA ILE A 30 18.96 -58.87 11.96
C ILE A 30 17.79 -59.17 11.02
N LYS A 31 16.75 -59.88 11.51
CA LYS A 31 15.55 -60.20 10.73
C LYS A 31 14.76 -58.94 10.39
N ALA A 32 14.58 -58.05 11.38
CA ALA A 32 13.86 -56.80 11.22
C ALA A 32 14.54 -55.88 10.20
N VAL A 33 15.85 -55.67 10.33
CA VAL A 33 16.64 -54.86 9.39
C VAL A 33 16.61 -55.44 7.99
N LYS A 34 16.69 -56.78 7.85
CA LYS A 34 16.61 -57.44 6.54
C LYS A 34 15.26 -57.21 5.85
N LEU A 35 14.14 -57.32 6.56
CA LEU A 35 12.82 -57.04 5.99
C LEU A 35 12.69 -55.56 5.63
N ALA A 36 13.11 -54.66 6.53
CA ALA A 36 13.07 -53.22 6.29
C ALA A 36 13.86 -52.85 5.03
N HIS A 37 15.04 -53.45 4.79
CA HIS A 37 15.78 -53.27 3.54
C HIS A 37 14.98 -53.70 2.31
N ALA A 38 14.34 -54.88 2.32
CA ALA A 38 13.56 -55.36 1.19
C ALA A 38 12.37 -54.43 0.86
N PHE A 39 11.69 -53.94 1.90
CA PHE A 39 10.62 -52.95 1.79
C PHE A 39 11.13 -51.62 1.19
N LEU A 40 12.19 -51.03 1.78
CA LEU A 40 12.76 -49.74 1.36
C LEU A 40 13.40 -49.80 -0.04
N ASP A 41 14.03 -50.92 -0.40
CA ASP A 41 14.61 -51.14 -1.73
C ASP A 41 13.53 -51.22 -2.81
N SER A 42 12.39 -51.86 -2.51
CA SER A 42 11.26 -51.91 -3.42
C SER A 42 10.61 -50.53 -3.57
N TRP A 43 10.44 -49.80 -2.47
CA TRP A 43 9.85 -48.47 -2.48
C TRP A 43 10.73 -47.43 -3.21
N SER A 44 12.05 -47.44 -2.98
CA SER A 44 13.00 -46.53 -3.65
C SER A 44 13.03 -46.75 -5.18
N LYS A 45 12.81 -47.98 -5.64
CA LYS A 45 12.68 -48.36 -7.06
C LYS A 45 11.27 -48.14 -7.63
N GLN A 46 10.34 -47.60 -6.85
CA GLN A 46 8.95 -47.35 -7.25
C GLN A 46 8.17 -48.64 -7.59
N HIS A 47 8.60 -49.79 -7.07
CA HIS A 47 7.86 -51.05 -7.14
C HIS A 47 6.83 -51.09 -6.01
N LEU A 48 5.80 -50.24 -6.10
CA LEU A 48 4.90 -49.94 -4.98
C LEU A 48 4.10 -51.16 -4.50
N ASP A 49 3.61 -52.00 -5.41
CA ASP A 49 2.89 -53.24 -5.05
C ASP A 49 3.81 -54.23 -4.32
N GLN A 50 5.06 -54.35 -4.78
CA GLN A 50 6.07 -55.19 -4.13
C GLN A 50 6.43 -54.65 -2.75
N ALA A 51 6.63 -53.35 -2.60
CA ALA A 51 6.87 -52.72 -1.30
C ALA A 51 5.69 -52.97 -0.35
N ALA A 52 4.47 -52.74 -0.80
CA ALA A 52 3.26 -52.96 -0.03
C ALA A 52 3.07 -54.43 0.40
N SER A 53 3.55 -55.40 -0.40
CA SER A 53 3.49 -56.82 -0.05
C SER A 53 4.32 -57.20 1.19
N TYR A 54 5.27 -56.37 1.62
CA TYR A 54 6.04 -56.57 2.86
C TYR A 54 5.35 -56.01 4.11
N THR A 55 4.12 -55.50 3.98
CA THR A 55 3.38 -54.84 5.07
C THR A 55 2.21 -55.70 5.54
N ASP A 56 1.73 -55.45 6.76
CA ASP A 56 0.53 -56.10 7.32
C ASP A 56 -0.79 -55.49 6.81
N ALA A 57 -0.73 -54.41 6.03
CA ALA A 57 -1.88 -53.74 5.42
C ALA A 57 -1.59 -53.31 3.97
N SER A 58 -1.31 -54.29 3.09
CA SER A 58 -0.83 -54.05 1.72
C SER A 58 -1.71 -53.10 0.89
N THR A 59 -3.03 -53.20 0.96
CA THR A 59 -3.95 -52.31 0.23
C THR A 59 -3.82 -50.84 0.67
N ALA A 60 -3.76 -50.59 1.99
CA ALA A 60 -3.56 -49.25 2.52
C ALA A 60 -2.15 -48.73 2.20
N ALA A 61 -1.15 -49.61 2.30
CA ALA A 61 0.24 -49.29 2.03
C ALA A 61 0.46 -48.85 0.59
N VAL A 62 -0.02 -49.61 -0.41
CA VAL A 62 0.18 -49.24 -1.82
C VAL A 62 -0.48 -47.91 -2.16
N ALA A 63 -1.67 -47.63 -1.63
CA ALA A 63 -2.37 -46.37 -1.84
C ALA A 63 -1.59 -45.18 -1.26
N ALA A 64 -1.11 -45.32 -0.02
CA ALA A 64 -0.34 -44.29 0.67
C ALA A 64 1.05 -44.06 0.05
N LEU A 65 1.75 -45.12 -0.37
CA LEU A 65 3.03 -45.03 -1.09
C LEU A 65 2.88 -44.34 -2.47
N ARG A 66 1.76 -44.60 -3.16
CA ARG A 66 1.42 -43.91 -4.41
C ARG A 66 1.12 -42.44 -4.15
N GLY A 67 0.30 -42.12 -3.15
CA GLY A 67 0.01 -40.75 -2.73
C GLY A 67 1.28 -39.96 -2.35
N TYR A 68 2.23 -40.60 -1.67
CA TYR A 68 3.54 -40.02 -1.37
C TYR A 68 4.32 -39.66 -2.65
N THR A 69 4.33 -40.57 -3.63
CA THR A 69 5.04 -40.39 -4.90
C THR A 69 4.43 -39.25 -5.70
N ASP A 70 3.10 -39.29 -5.87
CA ASP A 70 2.35 -38.36 -6.70
C ASP A 70 2.33 -36.96 -6.07
N GLY A 71 2.00 -36.87 -4.78
CA GLY A 71 1.90 -35.61 -4.06
C GLY A 71 3.24 -34.86 -3.98
N LEU A 72 4.36 -35.57 -3.83
CA LEU A 72 5.69 -34.96 -3.80
C LEU A 72 6.30 -34.74 -5.19
N HIS A 73 5.65 -35.20 -6.26
CA HIS A 73 6.22 -35.26 -7.60
C HIS A 73 7.64 -35.84 -7.59
N LEU A 74 7.75 -37.00 -6.93
CA LEU A 74 9.01 -37.62 -6.54
C LEU A 74 9.85 -37.99 -7.76
N LYS A 75 11.08 -37.47 -7.82
CA LYS A 75 12.06 -37.79 -8.88
C LYS A 75 12.97 -38.95 -8.49
N THR A 76 13.46 -38.93 -7.26
CA THR A 76 14.32 -39.99 -6.71
C THR A 76 14.06 -40.13 -5.22
N LEU A 77 14.12 -41.35 -4.71
CA LEU A 77 14.00 -41.64 -3.29
C LEU A 77 15.12 -42.58 -2.88
N THR A 78 15.84 -42.23 -1.83
CA THR A 78 16.95 -43.05 -1.31
C THR A 78 16.86 -43.14 0.19
N PHE A 79 17.24 -44.30 0.72
CA PHE A 79 17.26 -44.59 2.13
C PHE A 79 18.70 -44.92 2.55
N LYS A 80 19.12 -44.37 3.69
CA LYS A 80 20.43 -44.62 4.30
C LYS A 80 20.27 -44.87 5.79
N GLN A 81 21.32 -45.39 6.41
CA GLN A 81 21.36 -45.63 7.87
C GLN A 81 20.17 -46.49 8.36
N VAL A 82 19.86 -47.57 7.63
CA VAL A 82 18.83 -48.53 8.04
C VAL A 82 19.39 -49.37 9.18
N THR A 83 18.94 -49.09 10.41
CA THR A 83 19.48 -49.70 11.63
C THR A 83 18.37 -50.05 12.61
N SER A 84 18.50 -51.17 13.32
CA SER A 84 17.58 -51.50 14.42
C SER A 84 17.78 -50.53 15.58
N ALA A 85 16.68 -50.13 16.20
CA ALA A 85 16.62 -49.40 17.47
C ALA A 85 16.15 -50.32 18.63
N GLY A 86 16.07 -51.64 18.39
CA GLY A 86 15.58 -52.63 19.34
C GLY A 86 14.05 -52.71 19.40
N PRO A 87 13.48 -53.35 20.44
CA PRO A 87 12.04 -53.48 20.61
C PRO A 87 11.31 -52.13 20.58
N SER A 88 10.17 -52.09 19.88
CA SER A 88 9.33 -50.90 19.79
C SER A 88 8.61 -50.65 21.13
N THR A 89 8.62 -49.39 21.57
CA THR A 89 7.86 -48.95 22.76
C THR A 89 6.43 -48.55 22.44
N VAL A 90 6.07 -48.48 21.16
CA VAL A 90 4.75 -48.02 20.68
C VAL A 90 3.93 -49.16 20.11
N THR A 91 4.58 -50.09 19.40
CA THR A 91 3.93 -51.26 18.78
C THR A 91 4.41 -52.50 19.51
N ALA A 92 3.55 -53.09 20.35
CA ALA A 92 3.87 -54.30 21.10
C ALA A 92 4.29 -55.44 20.16
N GLY A 93 5.28 -56.24 20.55
CA GLY A 93 5.77 -57.38 19.77
C GLY A 93 6.51 -57.00 18.48
N ALA A 94 6.86 -55.73 18.27
CA ALA A 94 7.60 -55.28 17.10
C ALA A 94 9.04 -54.87 17.43
N THR A 95 9.93 -54.97 16.44
CA THR A 95 11.27 -54.35 16.47
C THR A 95 11.26 -53.08 15.64
N LYS A 96 11.71 -51.96 16.20
CA LYS A 96 11.78 -50.67 15.51
C LYS A 96 13.05 -50.59 14.66
N VAL A 97 12.91 -50.24 13.39
CA VAL A 97 14.04 -49.96 12.48
C VAL A 97 13.94 -48.51 12.02
N THR A 98 15.01 -47.75 12.21
CA THR A 98 15.11 -46.33 11.80
C THR A 98 15.90 -46.19 10.51
N PHE A 99 15.61 -45.16 9.73
CA PHE A 99 16.33 -44.85 8.49
C PHE A 99 16.24 -43.36 8.12
N ALA A 100 17.29 -42.87 7.46
CA ALA A 100 17.33 -41.55 6.87
C ALA A 100 16.73 -41.59 5.46
N VAL A 101 15.73 -40.75 5.20
CA VAL A 101 15.10 -40.56 3.89
C VAL A 101 15.77 -39.40 3.17
N THR A 102 16.11 -39.55 1.90
CA THR A 102 16.47 -38.45 1.01
C THR A 102 15.62 -38.53 -0.26
N ALA A 103 14.68 -37.60 -0.38
CA ALA A 103 13.74 -37.48 -1.48
C ALA A 103 14.10 -36.26 -2.35
N ARG A 104 14.21 -36.46 -3.66
CA ARG A 104 14.29 -35.35 -4.63
C ARG A 104 12.89 -35.08 -5.14
N VAL A 105 12.37 -33.92 -4.79
CA VAL A 105 10.98 -33.52 -5.03
C VAL A 105 10.95 -32.28 -5.93
N ALA A 106 9.74 -31.82 -6.30
CA ALA A 106 9.60 -30.52 -6.94
C ALA A 106 10.19 -29.40 -6.04
N GLY A 107 11.17 -28.66 -6.56
CA GLY A 107 11.79 -27.52 -5.87
C GLY A 107 13.07 -27.83 -5.07
N GLY A 108 13.40 -29.08 -4.75
CA GLY A 108 14.64 -29.37 -4.02
C GLY A 108 14.83 -30.80 -3.53
N THR A 109 15.86 -30.98 -2.70
CA THR A 109 16.13 -32.26 -2.00
C THR A 109 15.68 -32.11 -0.55
N TRP A 110 14.85 -33.04 -0.08
CA TRP A 110 14.33 -33.09 1.27
C TRP A 110 14.89 -34.32 1.98
N THR A 111 15.47 -34.10 3.16
CA THR A 111 16.03 -35.15 4.01
C THR A 111 15.39 -35.10 5.38
N TYR A 112 14.99 -36.25 5.89
CA TYR A 112 14.38 -36.41 7.21
C TYR A 112 14.60 -37.84 7.73
N GLN A 113 14.33 -38.06 9.01
CA GLN A 113 14.39 -39.40 9.63
C GLN A 113 13.00 -40.02 9.66
N SER A 114 12.90 -41.32 9.43
CA SER A 114 11.67 -42.09 9.60
C SER A 114 11.98 -43.46 10.23
N ALA A 115 10.93 -44.22 10.52
CA ALA A 115 11.05 -45.55 11.10
C ALA A 115 9.91 -46.47 10.63
N VAL A 116 10.17 -47.77 10.67
CA VAL A 116 9.16 -48.82 10.57
C VAL A 116 9.19 -49.67 11.84
N ALA A 117 8.04 -50.24 12.20
CA ALA A 117 7.97 -51.30 13.20
C ALA A 117 7.81 -52.64 12.45
N VAL A 118 8.66 -53.62 12.73
CA VAL A 118 8.61 -54.95 12.10
C VAL A 118 8.00 -55.94 13.07
N LEU A 119 6.88 -56.52 12.68
CA LEU A 119 6.16 -57.55 13.39
C LEU A 119 6.65 -58.94 12.97
N GLN A 120 6.42 -59.90 13.84
CA GLN A 120 6.56 -61.32 13.56
C GLN A 120 5.26 -62.02 13.93
N SER A 121 4.78 -62.93 13.09
CA SER A 121 3.66 -63.82 13.43
C SER A 121 4.15 -65.06 14.16
N THR A 122 3.25 -65.79 14.80
CA THR A 122 3.55 -67.04 15.53
C THR A 122 4.14 -68.14 14.63
N ASN A 123 3.87 -68.11 13.32
CA ASN A 123 4.46 -69.01 12.32
C ASN A 123 5.83 -68.52 11.78
N GLY A 124 6.33 -67.37 12.25
CA GLY A 124 7.63 -66.80 11.89
C GLY A 124 7.66 -65.92 10.64
N GLU A 125 6.51 -65.61 10.03
CA GLU A 125 6.40 -64.62 8.95
C GLU A 125 6.60 -63.21 9.51
N LEU A 126 7.14 -62.31 8.69
CA LEU A 126 7.48 -60.95 9.08
C LEU A 126 6.73 -59.95 8.22
N ALA A 127 6.30 -58.84 8.82
CA ALA A 127 5.70 -57.73 8.10
C ALA A 127 6.10 -56.39 8.73
N VAL A 128 6.19 -55.36 7.91
CA VAL A 128 6.19 -53.97 8.38
C VAL A 128 4.78 -53.63 8.84
N HIS A 129 4.64 -53.23 10.10
CA HIS A 129 3.39 -52.68 10.62
C HIS A 129 3.10 -51.34 9.96
N TRP A 130 2.01 -51.25 9.21
CA TRP A 130 1.70 -50.09 8.40
C TRP A 130 0.94 -49.00 9.17
N ASN A 131 1.43 -47.77 9.06
CA ASN A 131 0.68 -46.54 9.30
C ASN A 131 1.39 -45.38 8.55
N ASN A 132 0.71 -44.23 8.40
CA ASN A 132 1.25 -43.11 7.63
C ASN A 132 2.52 -42.48 8.24
N SER A 133 2.85 -42.75 9.50
CA SER A 133 4.10 -42.26 10.10
C SER A 133 5.35 -42.88 9.49
N VAL A 134 5.22 -44.01 8.79
CA VAL A 134 6.27 -44.60 7.94
C VAL A 134 6.69 -43.62 6.83
N LEU A 135 5.73 -42.90 6.26
CA LEU A 135 5.97 -41.92 5.20
C LEU A 135 6.65 -40.67 5.75
N TYR A 136 6.18 -40.15 6.88
CA TYR A 136 6.81 -39.04 7.61
C TYR A 136 6.38 -39.05 9.08
N PRO A 137 7.30 -38.84 10.05
CA PRO A 137 6.97 -38.90 11.47
C PRO A 137 5.79 -37.99 11.86
N GLY A 138 4.78 -38.58 12.48
CA GLY A 138 3.59 -37.86 12.96
C GLY A 138 2.56 -37.51 11.88
N LEU A 139 2.68 -38.06 10.66
CA LEU A 139 1.65 -37.95 9.63
C LEU A 139 0.43 -38.79 10.02
N GLY A 140 -0.74 -38.14 10.14
CA GLY A 140 -2.02 -38.77 10.47
C GLY A 140 -2.59 -39.63 9.34
N ASP A 141 -3.64 -40.39 9.65
CA ASP A 141 -4.24 -41.36 8.72
C ASP A 141 -4.98 -40.68 7.55
N ASP A 142 -5.49 -39.46 7.77
CA ASP A 142 -6.19 -38.62 6.79
C ASP A 142 -5.29 -37.54 6.15
N GLN A 143 -3.99 -37.56 6.46
CA GLN A 143 -3.03 -36.58 5.99
C GLN A 143 -2.15 -37.14 4.87
N SER A 144 -1.74 -36.26 3.97
CA SER A 144 -0.78 -36.60 2.91
C SER A 144 0.30 -35.52 2.77
N LEU A 145 1.33 -35.83 1.98
CA LEU A 145 2.44 -34.91 1.73
C LEU A 145 2.34 -34.37 0.30
N THR A 146 2.56 -33.07 0.15
CA THR A 146 2.66 -32.42 -1.15
C THR A 146 3.94 -31.59 -1.28
N ALA A 147 4.50 -31.54 -2.48
CA ALA A 147 5.62 -30.66 -2.81
C ALA A 147 5.28 -29.81 -4.04
N GLY A 148 5.53 -28.51 -3.96
CA GLY A 148 5.16 -27.63 -5.06
C GLY A 148 5.21 -26.16 -4.69
N ARG A 149 4.41 -25.36 -5.39
CA ARG A 149 4.25 -23.93 -5.15
C ARG A 149 3.23 -23.69 -4.04
N PHE A 150 3.63 -22.98 -2.99
CA PHE A 150 2.71 -22.53 -1.95
C PHE A 150 2.39 -21.04 -2.16
N PRO A 151 1.12 -20.61 -2.01
CA PRO A 151 0.77 -19.20 -2.02
C PRO A 151 1.57 -18.47 -0.94
N ALA A 152 2.26 -17.38 -1.31
CA ALA A 152 2.75 -16.46 -0.30
C ALA A 152 1.52 -15.77 0.31
N GLY A 153 1.31 -15.94 1.63
CA GLY A 153 0.09 -15.52 2.32
C GLY A 153 -0.32 -14.08 2.00
N VAL A 154 -1.41 -13.94 1.23
CA VAL A 154 -1.97 -12.63 0.81
C VAL A 154 -2.41 -11.79 2.03
N SER A 155 -2.78 -12.45 3.14
CA SER A 155 -3.14 -11.80 4.41
C SER A 155 -1.99 -11.05 5.10
N THR A 156 -0.76 -11.14 4.60
CA THR A 156 0.43 -10.47 5.16
C THR A 156 0.98 -9.34 4.27
N ALA A 157 0.27 -8.99 3.18
CA ALA A 157 0.72 -7.98 2.23
C ALA A 157 0.86 -6.60 2.88
N LYS A 158 2.05 -6.01 2.74
CA LYS A 158 2.37 -4.68 3.26
C LYS A 158 1.96 -3.59 2.28
N VAL A 159 1.56 -2.43 2.80
CA VAL A 159 1.46 -1.20 2.01
C VAL A 159 2.81 -0.52 2.07
N VAL A 160 3.40 -0.30 0.91
CA VAL A 160 4.79 0.15 0.80
C VAL A 160 4.91 1.43 -0.01
N ALA A 161 5.97 2.19 0.26
CA ALA A 161 6.36 3.35 -0.50
C ALA A 161 6.71 3.01 -1.96
N SER A 162 7.02 4.03 -2.75
CA SER A 162 7.39 3.94 -4.17
C SER A 162 8.66 3.11 -4.43
N ASP A 163 9.52 2.93 -3.41
CA ASP A 163 10.69 2.04 -3.43
C ASP A 163 10.32 0.54 -3.40
N GLY A 164 9.07 0.21 -3.12
CA GLY A 164 8.56 -1.16 -3.02
C GLY A 164 9.05 -1.93 -1.78
N ARG A 165 9.61 -1.25 -0.78
CA ARG A 165 10.26 -1.84 0.39
C ARG A 165 9.83 -1.20 1.70
N THR A 166 9.77 0.12 1.77
CA THR A 166 9.50 0.84 3.02
C THR A 166 8.04 0.64 3.42
N ASP A 167 7.82 0.01 4.57
CA ASP A 167 6.47 -0.22 5.13
C ASP A 167 5.88 1.10 5.62
N LEU A 168 4.77 1.54 5.02
CA LEU A 168 4.16 2.82 5.36
C LEU A 168 3.44 2.81 6.71
N ALA A 169 3.19 1.63 7.30
CA ALA A 169 2.60 1.52 8.64
C ALA A 169 3.50 2.08 9.76
N ARG A 170 4.76 2.45 9.46
CA ARG A 170 5.64 3.12 10.42
C ARG A 170 5.35 4.62 10.58
N PHE A 171 4.57 5.20 9.68
CA PHE A 171 4.26 6.63 9.64
C PHE A 171 2.89 6.89 10.26
N SER A 172 2.87 7.67 11.34
CA SER A 172 1.65 7.92 12.11
C SER A 172 0.53 8.50 11.26
N SER A 173 0.86 9.44 10.37
CA SER A 173 -0.15 10.11 9.54
C SER A 173 -0.75 9.22 8.45
N LEU A 174 -0.18 8.04 8.22
CA LEU A 174 -0.62 7.12 7.16
C LEU A 174 -1.37 5.90 7.69
N HIS A 175 -1.58 5.74 9.00
CA HIS A 175 -2.17 4.52 9.56
C HIS A 175 -3.54 4.20 8.96
N ASP A 176 -4.46 5.18 8.91
CA ASP A 176 -5.81 4.98 8.39
C ASP A 176 -5.81 4.78 6.87
N ILE A 177 -4.94 5.50 6.15
CA ILE A 177 -4.72 5.34 4.71
C ILE A 177 -4.21 3.93 4.41
N VAL A 178 -3.23 3.43 5.16
CA VAL A 178 -2.68 2.08 5.03
C VAL A 178 -3.74 1.03 5.29
N ALA A 179 -4.54 1.17 6.35
CA ALA A 179 -5.64 0.27 6.65
C ALA A 179 -6.68 0.23 5.52
N THR A 180 -7.01 1.40 4.98
CA THR A 180 -7.98 1.56 3.88
C THR A 180 -7.47 0.94 2.58
N ILE A 181 -6.21 1.19 2.20
CA ILE A 181 -5.58 0.59 1.02
C ILE A 181 -5.53 -0.93 1.13
N ARG A 182 -5.17 -1.49 2.30
CA ARG A 182 -5.16 -2.95 2.51
C ARG A 182 -6.53 -3.58 2.29
N LYS A 183 -7.60 -2.86 2.63
CA LYS A 183 -8.98 -3.34 2.50
C LYS A 183 -9.50 -3.25 1.07
N ASN A 184 -9.15 -2.20 0.33
CA ASN A 184 -9.83 -1.86 -0.93
C ASN A 184 -8.97 -2.02 -2.19
N ALA A 185 -7.64 -2.02 -2.07
CA ALA A 185 -6.76 -2.17 -3.22
C ALA A 185 -6.42 -3.65 -3.48
N THR A 186 -5.83 -3.92 -4.65
CA THR A 186 -5.27 -5.24 -4.97
C THR A 186 -3.74 -5.17 -4.83
N PRO A 187 -3.10 -6.07 -4.05
CA PRO A 187 -1.66 -6.06 -3.94
C PRO A 187 -1.05 -6.61 -5.23
N THR A 188 0.10 -6.09 -5.62
CA THR A 188 0.79 -6.48 -6.84
C THR A 188 2.14 -7.15 -6.54
N GLY A 189 2.62 -7.90 -7.53
CA GLY A 189 3.84 -8.68 -7.40
C GLY A 189 3.67 -9.87 -6.47
N GLY A 190 4.75 -10.20 -5.75
CA GLY A 190 4.85 -11.43 -4.99
C GLY A 190 5.21 -12.63 -5.86
N SER A 191 5.67 -13.70 -5.20
CA SER A 191 5.99 -14.96 -5.85
C SER A 191 5.62 -16.10 -4.91
N THR A 192 5.15 -17.22 -5.47
CA THR A 192 4.92 -18.42 -4.69
C THR A 192 6.24 -18.97 -4.17
N GLY A 193 6.27 -19.36 -2.90
CA GLY A 193 7.38 -20.15 -2.37
C GLY A 193 7.33 -21.58 -2.91
N THR A 194 8.40 -22.34 -2.74
CA THR A 194 8.39 -23.79 -3.00
C THR A 194 8.86 -24.57 -1.80
N GLY A 195 8.33 -25.77 -1.61
CA GLY A 195 8.66 -26.60 -0.46
C GLY A 195 7.87 -27.90 -0.38
N VAL A 196 7.89 -28.51 0.80
CA VAL A 196 7.09 -29.69 1.18
C VAL A 196 6.16 -29.31 2.33
N ALA A 197 4.91 -29.75 2.28
CA ALA A 197 3.92 -29.55 3.33
C ALA A 197 3.09 -30.82 3.59
N VAL A 198 2.50 -30.87 4.77
CA VAL A 198 1.36 -31.75 5.06
C VAL A 198 0.10 -31.06 4.57
N VAL A 199 -0.83 -31.83 4.00
CA VAL A 199 -2.20 -31.42 3.69
C VAL A 199 -3.20 -32.40 4.31
N ASP A 200 -4.39 -31.91 4.64
CA ASP A 200 -5.52 -32.72 5.08
C ASP A 200 -6.23 -33.40 3.89
N ALA A 201 -7.29 -34.16 4.16
CA ALA A 201 -8.08 -34.86 3.16
C ALA A 201 -8.73 -33.93 2.11
N ALA A 202 -8.93 -32.65 2.41
CA ALA A 202 -9.46 -31.65 1.49
C ALA A 202 -8.37 -30.97 0.63
N GLY A 203 -7.10 -31.06 1.06
CA GLY A 203 -5.97 -30.41 0.41
C GLY A 203 -5.68 -28.98 0.91
N ASP A 204 -6.40 -28.50 1.92
CA ASP A 204 -6.45 -27.07 2.29
C ASP A 204 -5.59 -26.70 3.52
N GLY A 205 -5.15 -27.68 4.32
CA GLY A 205 -4.35 -27.47 5.53
C GLY A 205 -2.83 -27.51 5.33
N VAL A 206 -2.18 -26.43 4.88
CA VAL A 206 -0.73 -26.41 4.60
C VAL A 206 0.12 -26.16 5.86
N LYS A 207 0.58 -27.23 6.54
CA LYS A 207 1.72 -27.11 7.47
C LYS A 207 3.01 -27.34 6.70
N ALA A 208 3.76 -26.28 6.42
CA ALA A 208 5.05 -26.39 5.74
C ALA A 208 6.08 -27.17 6.60
N LEU A 209 6.60 -28.26 6.05
CA LEU A 209 7.66 -29.09 6.65
C LEU A 209 9.05 -28.66 6.19
N ARG A 210 9.16 -28.20 4.94
CA ARG A 210 10.41 -27.73 4.35
C ARG A 210 10.14 -26.61 3.35
N VAL A 211 10.94 -25.56 3.39
CA VAL A 211 10.94 -24.50 2.37
C VAL A 211 12.23 -24.59 1.56
N PHE A 212 12.12 -24.69 0.24
CA PHE A 212 13.25 -24.65 -0.69
C PHE A 212 13.49 -23.23 -1.21
N SER A 213 12.43 -22.52 -1.58
CA SER A 213 12.49 -21.11 -1.92
C SER A 213 11.40 -20.35 -1.16
N LYS A 214 11.78 -19.28 -0.47
CA LYS A 214 10.79 -18.38 0.13
C LYS A 214 10.07 -17.62 -0.98
N GLY A 215 8.75 -17.66 -0.95
CA GLY A 215 7.94 -16.76 -1.77
C GLY A 215 8.10 -15.32 -1.29
N LYS A 216 7.94 -14.36 -2.18
CA LYS A 216 7.81 -12.96 -1.80
C LYS A 216 6.33 -12.66 -1.59
N ALA A 217 5.96 -12.09 -0.45
CA ALA A 217 4.60 -11.60 -0.27
C ALA A 217 4.30 -10.49 -1.31
N PRO A 218 3.10 -10.46 -1.89
CA PRO A 218 2.69 -9.32 -2.71
C PRO A 218 2.62 -8.06 -1.83
N VAL A 219 2.68 -6.88 -2.45
CA VAL A 219 2.64 -5.60 -1.72
C VAL A 219 1.65 -4.64 -2.38
N PHE A 220 1.05 -3.77 -1.59
CA PHE A 220 0.31 -2.62 -2.09
C PHE A 220 1.31 -1.49 -2.30
N LYS A 221 1.80 -1.34 -3.53
CA LYS A 221 2.74 -0.27 -3.86
C LYS A 221 1.98 1.06 -3.98
N THR A 222 2.50 2.11 -3.36
CA THR A 222 1.97 3.48 -3.44
C THR A 222 2.92 4.40 -4.20
N THR A 223 2.51 5.65 -4.43
CA THR A 223 3.34 6.72 -4.98
C THR A 223 4.17 7.46 -3.93
N ILE A 224 3.92 7.21 -2.63
CA ILE A 224 4.59 7.90 -1.51
C ILE A 224 6.10 7.71 -1.60
N ASP A 225 6.84 8.81 -1.54
CA ASP A 225 8.29 8.81 -1.39
C ASP A 225 8.64 8.69 0.10
N ALA A 226 9.34 7.63 0.47
CA ALA A 226 9.63 7.33 1.89
C ALA A 226 10.46 8.43 2.57
N SER A 227 11.43 9.02 1.85
CA SER A 227 12.30 10.05 2.41
C SER A 227 11.58 11.38 2.55
N LEU A 228 10.76 11.76 1.56
CA LEU A 228 9.95 12.97 1.65
C LEU A 228 8.83 12.82 2.70
N GLN A 229 8.27 11.61 2.87
CA GLN A 229 7.31 11.33 3.94
C GLN A 229 7.93 11.51 5.33
N GLU A 230 9.16 11.05 5.56
CA GLU A 230 9.89 11.29 6.82
C GLU A 230 10.09 12.79 7.09
N VAL A 231 10.41 13.56 6.05
CA VAL A 231 10.49 15.03 6.13
C VAL A 231 9.14 15.63 6.50
N ALA A 232 8.06 15.20 5.84
CA ALA A 232 6.71 15.71 6.08
C ALA A 232 6.23 15.43 7.52
N GLU A 233 6.44 14.21 8.02
CA GLU A 233 6.12 13.78 9.40
C GLU A 233 6.84 14.63 10.45
N THR A 234 8.08 15.04 10.16
CA THR A 234 8.86 15.93 11.03
C THR A 234 8.38 17.37 10.90
N ALA A 235 8.08 17.82 9.68
CA ALA A 235 7.73 19.20 9.38
C ALA A 235 6.41 19.64 10.03
N VAL A 236 5.39 18.77 10.05
CA VAL A 236 4.11 19.06 10.73
C VAL A 236 4.22 19.11 12.26
N LYS A 237 5.36 18.71 12.82
CA LYS A 237 5.69 18.78 14.25
C LYS A 237 6.78 19.82 14.54
N ASP A 238 7.02 20.76 13.61
CA ASP A 238 8.05 21.77 13.77
C ASP A 238 7.76 22.61 15.03
N PRO A 239 8.74 22.83 15.93
CA PRO A 239 8.53 23.53 17.20
C PRO A 239 7.94 24.94 17.06
N HIS A 240 8.11 25.60 15.92
CA HIS A 240 7.54 26.93 15.68
C HIS A 240 6.01 26.90 15.53
N LEU A 241 5.41 25.73 15.31
CA LEU A 241 3.97 25.53 15.26
C LEU A 241 3.36 25.46 16.66
N GLN A 242 4.16 25.24 17.72
CA GLN A 242 3.69 25.17 19.11
C GLN A 242 2.57 24.13 19.30
N ASP A 243 2.78 22.92 18.77
CA ASP A 243 1.85 21.77 18.82
C ASP A 243 0.46 22.03 18.20
N LYS A 244 0.32 23.12 17.43
CA LYS A 244 -0.92 23.41 16.71
C LYS A 244 -1.21 22.35 15.65
N PRO A 245 -2.49 22.03 15.41
CA PRO A 245 -2.86 21.09 14.37
C PRO A 245 -2.35 21.55 13.00
N ALA A 246 -1.78 20.62 12.24
CA ALA A 246 -1.18 20.93 10.95
C ALA A 246 -1.36 19.77 9.97
N GLY A 247 -1.48 20.10 8.69
CA GLY A 247 -1.55 19.12 7.60
C GLY A 247 -0.76 19.60 6.39
N THR A 248 -0.08 18.68 5.70
CA THR A 248 0.65 18.97 4.47
C THR A 248 0.56 17.84 3.46
N VAL A 249 0.52 18.22 2.19
CA VAL A 249 0.61 17.30 1.06
C VAL A 249 1.68 17.80 0.09
N ALA A 250 2.50 16.87 -0.40
CA ALA A 250 3.41 17.11 -1.52
C ALA A 250 3.07 16.22 -2.71
N LEU A 251 3.11 16.82 -3.90
CA LEU A 251 2.80 16.20 -5.19
C LEU A 251 4.00 16.32 -6.12
N ASP A 252 4.25 15.30 -6.95
CA ASP A 252 4.99 15.51 -8.19
C ASP A 252 4.07 16.21 -9.18
N TRP A 253 4.37 17.48 -9.47
CA TRP A 253 3.53 18.32 -10.32
C TRP A 253 3.44 17.83 -11.77
N ARG A 254 4.34 16.95 -12.22
CA ARG A 254 4.33 16.38 -13.58
C ARG A 254 3.31 15.27 -13.73
N THR A 255 3.14 14.48 -12.67
CA THR A 255 2.41 13.21 -12.70
C THR A 255 1.13 13.25 -11.87
N GLY A 256 0.99 14.17 -10.92
CA GLY A 256 -0.08 14.13 -9.93
C GLY A 256 0.14 13.05 -8.86
N HIS A 257 1.30 12.40 -8.84
CA HIS A 257 1.61 11.44 -7.78
C HIS A 257 1.70 12.14 -6.43
N ILE A 258 0.97 11.61 -5.44
CA ILE A 258 1.10 12.06 -4.06
C ILE A 258 2.38 11.45 -3.50
N LEU A 259 3.34 12.32 -3.15
CA LEU A 259 4.66 11.92 -2.66
C LEU A 259 4.72 11.89 -1.14
N ALA A 260 3.97 12.75 -0.46
CA ALA A 260 3.87 12.74 1.00
C ALA A 260 2.52 13.29 1.47
N ILE A 261 2.00 12.71 2.55
CA ILE A 261 0.81 13.15 3.29
C ILE A 261 1.16 13.08 4.77
N ALA A 262 1.22 14.21 5.45
CA ALA A 262 1.49 14.22 6.89
C ALA A 262 0.56 15.18 7.62
N HIS A 263 0.22 14.83 8.85
CA HIS A 263 -0.58 15.66 9.74
C HIS A 263 -0.17 15.47 11.21
N ALA A 264 -0.48 16.47 12.03
CA ALA A 264 -0.34 16.46 13.47
C ALA A 264 -1.54 17.17 14.11
N GLY A 265 -1.85 16.85 15.36
CA GLY A 265 -3.02 17.36 16.08
C GLY A 265 -4.10 16.30 16.30
N ALA A 266 -5.10 16.64 17.11
CA ALA A 266 -6.19 15.72 17.49
C ALA A 266 -7.30 15.64 16.43
N ASP A 267 -7.36 16.59 15.50
CA ASP A 267 -8.44 16.74 14.51
C ASP A 267 -8.37 15.73 13.35
N GLY A 268 -7.44 14.78 13.42
CA GLY A 268 -7.29 13.73 12.41
C GLY A 268 -6.58 14.21 11.14
N ASP A 269 -6.99 13.68 9.99
CA ASP A 269 -6.35 13.90 8.69
C ASP A 269 -6.64 15.29 8.11
N ILE A 270 -5.92 16.29 8.62
CA ILE A 270 -5.98 17.67 8.12
C ILE A 270 -5.44 17.78 6.68
N ALA A 271 -4.51 16.90 6.28
CA ALA A 271 -3.82 16.99 5.01
C ALA A 271 -4.75 16.75 3.80
N VAL A 272 -5.64 15.75 3.91
CA VAL A 272 -6.53 15.35 2.82
C VAL A 272 -8.00 15.67 3.11
N ASN A 273 -8.38 15.71 4.39
CA ASN A 273 -9.77 15.90 4.81
C ASN A 273 -10.00 17.17 5.66
N GLY A 274 -8.94 17.91 6.01
CA GLY A 274 -9.02 19.20 6.70
C GLY A 274 -9.55 20.30 5.80
N ILE A 275 -10.88 20.42 5.74
CA ILE A 275 -11.57 21.43 4.93
C ILE A 275 -11.70 22.74 5.71
N LYS A 276 -11.09 23.80 5.18
CA LYS A 276 -10.98 25.12 5.82
C LYS A 276 -10.98 26.24 4.78
N SER A 277 -11.24 27.47 5.19
CA SER A 277 -11.09 28.64 4.31
C SER A 277 -9.62 28.81 3.88
N PRO A 278 -9.30 28.76 2.57
CA PRO A 278 -7.91 28.79 2.07
C PRO A 278 -7.24 30.16 2.20
N GLY A 279 -8.04 31.21 2.47
CA GLY A 279 -7.58 32.59 2.51
C GLY A 279 -6.87 32.99 1.21
N SER A 280 -5.88 33.87 1.34
CA SER A 280 -5.20 34.47 0.19
C SER A 280 -4.47 33.49 -0.75
N THR A 281 -4.37 32.20 -0.45
CA THR A 281 -3.93 31.19 -1.44
C THR A 281 -4.89 31.11 -2.63
N MET A 282 -6.18 31.37 -2.40
CA MET A 282 -7.23 31.39 -3.43
C MET A 282 -7.02 32.46 -4.51
N LYS A 283 -6.23 33.51 -4.21
CA LYS A 283 -5.90 34.57 -5.18
C LYS A 283 -5.17 34.03 -6.41
N ILE A 284 -4.63 32.80 -6.36
CA ILE A 284 -4.12 32.11 -7.56
C ILE A 284 -5.26 31.87 -8.56
N ILE A 285 -6.37 31.28 -8.11
CA ILE A 285 -7.54 31.02 -8.95
C ILE A 285 -8.21 32.33 -9.35
N THR A 286 -8.36 33.29 -8.42
CA THR A 286 -8.89 34.62 -8.77
C THR A 286 -8.07 35.32 -9.86
N SER A 287 -6.74 35.25 -9.77
CA SER A 287 -5.87 35.82 -10.81
C SER A 287 -6.03 35.09 -12.14
N ALA A 288 -6.14 33.76 -12.12
CA ALA A 288 -6.37 32.97 -13.33
C ALA A 288 -7.68 33.38 -14.02
N ALA A 289 -8.78 33.50 -13.27
CA ALA A 289 -10.07 33.96 -13.80
C ALA A 289 -9.99 35.37 -14.40
N LEU A 290 -9.33 36.31 -13.73
CA LEU A 290 -9.09 37.66 -14.25
C LEU A 290 -8.25 37.67 -15.54
N PHE A 291 -7.32 36.73 -15.71
CA PHE A 291 -6.53 36.62 -16.93
C PHE A 291 -7.31 35.96 -18.06
N ASP A 292 -8.00 34.86 -17.78
CA ASP A 292 -8.65 34.01 -18.78
C ASP A 292 -9.98 34.58 -19.26
N GLN A 293 -10.78 35.16 -18.36
CA GLN A 293 -12.14 35.60 -18.68
C GLN A 293 -12.21 37.10 -19.03
N VAL A 294 -11.29 37.90 -18.49
CA VAL A 294 -11.30 39.37 -18.63
C VAL A 294 -10.15 39.86 -19.51
N GLY A 295 -9.06 39.10 -19.60
CA GLY A 295 -7.86 39.49 -20.35
C GLY A 295 -6.95 40.45 -19.60
N LEU A 296 -7.06 40.55 -18.27
CA LEU A 296 -6.11 41.33 -17.47
C LEU A 296 -4.71 40.70 -17.53
N THR A 297 -3.71 41.48 -17.15
CA THR A 297 -2.30 41.05 -17.10
C THR A 297 -1.70 41.38 -15.73
N PRO A 298 -0.52 40.84 -15.39
CA PRO A 298 0.17 41.20 -14.15
C PRO A 298 0.42 42.71 -13.97
N ASN A 299 0.44 43.47 -15.07
CA ASN A 299 0.65 44.92 -15.07
C ASN A 299 -0.64 45.75 -15.05
N SER A 300 -1.82 45.11 -15.11
CA SER A 300 -3.09 45.82 -15.02
C SER A 300 -3.20 46.54 -13.66
N PRO A 301 -3.79 47.75 -13.61
CA PRO A 301 -4.00 48.46 -12.35
C PRO A 301 -4.83 47.62 -11.38
N ALA A 302 -4.40 47.58 -10.12
CA ALA A 302 -5.12 46.98 -9.01
C ALA A 302 -4.80 47.76 -7.73
N PRO A 303 -5.41 48.97 -7.56
CA PRO A 303 -5.14 49.84 -6.43
C PRO A 303 -5.35 49.12 -5.09
N CYS A 304 -4.31 49.11 -4.25
CA CYS A 304 -4.39 48.57 -2.91
C CYS A 304 -4.75 49.70 -1.94
N THR A 305 -5.94 49.66 -1.36
CA THR A 305 -6.41 50.63 -0.35
C THR A 305 -6.33 50.04 1.05
N ASP A 306 -6.31 50.86 2.10
CA ASP A 306 -6.25 50.38 3.49
C ASP A 306 -7.49 49.56 3.87
N SER A 307 -8.66 49.96 3.36
CA SER A 307 -9.91 49.25 3.48
C SER A 307 -10.76 49.40 2.22
N LEU A 308 -11.78 48.55 2.09
CA LEU A 308 -12.76 48.59 1.01
C LEU A 308 -14.11 48.15 1.56
N THR A 309 -15.18 48.87 1.20
CA THR A 309 -16.54 48.38 1.42
C THR A 309 -17.07 47.74 0.13
N ALA A 310 -17.47 46.47 0.21
CA ALA A 310 -18.10 45.74 -0.89
C ALA A 310 -19.34 45.01 -0.36
N ASN A 311 -20.49 45.15 -1.03
CA ASN A 311 -21.79 44.61 -0.59
C ASN A 311 -22.08 44.87 0.90
N SER A 312 -21.89 46.12 1.35
CA SER A 312 -22.12 46.57 2.73
C SER A 312 -21.23 45.92 3.81
N GLN A 313 -20.19 45.17 3.42
CA GLN A 313 -19.17 44.63 4.33
C GLN A 313 -17.88 45.42 4.19
N LEU A 314 -17.27 45.79 5.32
CA LEU A 314 -15.96 46.42 5.39
C LEU A 314 -14.86 45.35 5.41
N PHE A 315 -13.91 45.46 4.49
CA PHE A 315 -12.76 44.59 4.38
C PHE A 315 -11.46 45.35 4.66
N HIS A 316 -10.51 44.65 5.27
CA HIS A 316 -9.18 45.14 5.59
C HIS A 316 -8.10 44.24 4.99
N ASN A 317 -6.89 44.78 4.84
CA ASN A 317 -5.71 43.97 4.56
C ASN A 317 -5.13 43.37 5.86
N ASP A 318 -4.33 42.32 5.71
CA ASP A 318 -3.48 41.83 6.80
C ASP A 318 -2.58 42.93 7.36
N SER A 319 -2.22 42.81 8.64
CA SER A 319 -1.33 43.74 9.33
C SER A 319 -0.01 43.92 8.56
N GLY A 320 0.38 45.18 8.35
CA GLY A 320 1.63 45.56 7.67
C GLY A 320 1.52 45.76 6.15
N VAL A 321 0.41 45.42 5.52
CA VAL A 321 0.16 45.78 4.11
C VAL A 321 -0.13 47.28 4.03
N ARG A 322 0.66 48.00 3.22
CA ARG A 322 0.51 49.45 3.02
C ARG A 322 -0.34 49.73 1.79
N ALA A 323 -1.24 50.71 1.88
CA ALA A 323 -1.93 51.22 0.71
C ALA A 323 -0.96 51.69 -0.38
N ASN A 324 -1.31 51.40 -1.62
CA ASN A 324 -0.63 51.82 -2.83
C ASN A 324 -1.66 51.97 -3.96
N ALA A 325 -2.09 53.20 -4.23
CA ALA A 325 -3.06 53.50 -5.28
C ALA A 325 -2.55 53.19 -6.70
N ALA A 326 -1.22 53.17 -6.89
CA ALA A 326 -0.57 52.83 -8.16
C ALA A 326 -0.22 51.34 -8.28
N SER A 327 -0.69 50.50 -7.36
CA SER A 327 -0.41 49.06 -7.38
C SER A 327 -0.96 48.41 -8.64
N THR A 328 -0.18 47.47 -9.19
CA THR A 328 -0.57 46.53 -10.26
C THR A 328 -1.09 45.23 -9.64
N LEU A 329 -1.72 44.36 -10.45
CA LEU A 329 -2.11 43.01 -10.01
C LEU A 329 -0.92 42.21 -9.46
N SER A 330 0.24 42.28 -10.10
CA SER A 330 1.48 41.63 -9.64
C SER A 330 1.92 42.12 -8.25
N GLN A 331 1.91 43.44 -8.04
CA GLN A 331 2.28 44.04 -6.76
C GLN A 331 1.26 43.68 -5.67
N ALA A 332 -0.03 43.80 -5.96
CA ALA A 332 -1.11 43.43 -5.06
C ALA A 332 -1.03 41.95 -4.65
N PHE A 333 -0.73 41.05 -5.59
CA PHE A 333 -0.53 39.62 -5.30
C PHE A 333 0.72 39.37 -4.44
N THR A 334 1.81 40.07 -4.74
CA THR A 334 3.11 39.96 -4.02
C THR A 334 2.98 40.32 -2.54
N VAL A 335 2.25 41.40 -2.22
CA VAL A 335 2.00 41.83 -0.84
C VAL A 335 0.70 41.26 -0.27
N SER A 336 0.01 40.40 -1.01
CA SER A 336 -1.26 39.78 -0.62
C SER A 336 -2.37 40.77 -0.25
N CYS A 337 -2.49 41.89 -0.97
CA CYS A 337 -3.52 42.91 -0.74
C CYS A 337 -4.93 42.32 -0.92
N ASN A 338 -5.80 42.43 0.09
CA ASN A 338 -7.18 41.93 0.04
C ASN A 338 -8.08 42.89 -0.73
N THR A 339 -7.98 44.19 -0.43
CA THR A 339 -8.86 45.21 -1.01
C THR A 339 -8.74 45.27 -2.54
N ALA A 340 -7.53 45.14 -3.08
CA ALA A 340 -7.31 45.06 -4.52
C ALA A 340 -8.02 43.83 -5.14
N PHE A 341 -7.84 42.64 -4.57
CA PHE A 341 -8.44 41.41 -5.12
C PHE A 341 -9.96 41.38 -5.00
N ILE A 342 -10.52 41.90 -3.90
CA ILE A 342 -11.96 42.05 -3.76
C ILE A 342 -12.48 43.05 -4.79
N LYS A 343 -11.84 44.21 -4.92
CA LYS A 343 -12.27 45.25 -5.86
C LYS A 343 -12.25 44.74 -7.31
N GLU A 344 -11.12 44.22 -7.76
CA GLU A 344 -10.96 43.79 -9.15
C GLU A 344 -11.80 42.53 -9.45
N GLY A 345 -11.82 41.56 -8.52
CA GLY A 345 -12.67 40.36 -8.66
C GLY A 345 -14.15 40.73 -8.75
N PHE A 346 -14.63 41.58 -7.84
CA PHE A 346 -16.02 42.02 -7.84
C PHE A 346 -16.37 42.85 -9.09
N HIS A 347 -15.46 43.74 -9.53
CA HIS A 347 -15.71 44.59 -10.69
C HIS A 347 -15.79 43.81 -12.00
N TYR A 348 -14.92 42.81 -12.19
CA TYR A 348 -14.77 42.14 -13.48
C TYR A 348 -15.34 40.73 -13.57
N LEU A 349 -15.56 40.06 -12.44
CA LEU A 349 -16.03 38.66 -12.41
C LEU A 349 -17.45 38.53 -11.85
N VAL A 350 -18.08 39.65 -11.48
CA VAL A 350 -19.49 39.69 -11.09
C VAL A 350 -20.28 40.49 -12.11
N HIS A 351 -21.27 39.84 -12.74
CA HIS A 351 -22.12 40.46 -13.75
C HIS A 351 -23.58 40.17 -13.46
N ASP A 352 -24.42 41.20 -13.38
CA ASP A 352 -25.85 41.07 -13.07
C ASP A 352 -26.17 40.23 -11.82
N GLY A 353 -25.24 40.22 -10.84
CA GLY A 353 -25.33 39.45 -9.59
C GLY A 353 -24.83 38.00 -9.68
N ASP A 354 -24.42 37.53 -10.86
CA ASP A 354 -23.77 36.24 -11.07
C ASP A 354 -22.28 36.32 -10.70
N ALA A 355 -21.81 35.39 -9.86
CA ALA A 355 -20.41 35.29 -9.43
C ALA A 355 -19.81 33.89 -9.68
N SER A 356 -20.38 33.16 -10.64
CA SER A 356 -19.97 31.81 -11.06
C SER A 356 -18.58 31.78 -11.71
N ALA A 357 -18.10 32.89 -12.26
CA ALA A 357 -16.81 33.00 -12.94
C ALA A 357 -15.63 32.38 -12.16
N LEU A 358 -15.57 32.58 -10.84
CA LEU A 358 -14.52 32.01 -9.99
C LEU A 358 -14.69 30.50 -9.79
N HIS A 359 -15.92 30.03 -9.59
CA HIS A 359 -16.27 28.61 -9.52
C HIS A 359 -15.89 27.91 -10.82
N ASP A 360 -16.29 28.47 -11.96
CA ASP A 360 -16.04 27.92 -13.29
C ASP A 360 -14.54 27.81 -13.59
N GLU A 361 -13.74 28.80 -13.20
CA GLU A 361 -12.29 28.71 -13.36
C GLU A 361 -11.71 27.56 -12.52
N ALA A 362 -12.15 27.42 -11.26
CA ALA A 362 -11.68 26.36 -10.38
C ALA A 362 -12.04 24.96 -10.88
N VAL A 363 -13.29 24.76 -11.32
CA VAL A 363 -13.74 23.47 -11.89
C VAL A 363 -13.04 23.20 -13.22
N ASN A 364 -13.12 24.15 -14.15
CA ASN A 364 -12.72 23.90 -15.53
C ASN A 364 -11.22 23.83 -15.71
N VAL A 365 -10.42 24.53 -14.89
CA VAL A 365 -8.96 24.64 -15.06
C VAL A 365 -8.18 23.94 -13.97
N PHE A 366 -8.61 24.08 -12.72
CA PHE A 366 -7.91 23.54 -11.56
C PHE A 366 -8.45 22.19 -11.08
N GLY A 367 -9.42 21.61 -11.81
CA GLY A 367 -9.98 20.30 -11.50
C GLY A 367 -10.66 20.23 -10.14
N MET A 368 -11.23 21.35 -9.69
CA MET A 368 -12.07 21.38 -8.48
C MET A 368 -13.29 20.50 -8.71
N GLY A 369 -13.51 19.52 -7.83
CA GLY A 369 -14.62 18.58 -7.94
C GLY A 369 -14.33 17.30 -7.17
N SER A 370 -15.22 16.32 -7.34
CA SER A 370 -15.11 15.01 -6.69
C SER A 370 -14.22 14.08 -7.50
N TRP A 371 -13.05 13.73 -6.96
CA TRP A 371 -12.14 12.77 -7.56
C TRP A 371 -11.57 11.78 -6.53
N SER A 372 -11.19 10.59 -6.98
CA SER A 372 -10.61 9.56 -6.10
C SER A 372 -9.10 9.47 -6.24
N ILE A 373 -8.37 9.65 -5.14
CA ILE A 373 -6.91 9.43 -5.13
C ILE A 373 -6.50 7.95 -5.24
N GLY A 374 -7.45 7.02 -5.17
CA GLY A 374 -7.23 5.58 -5.26
C GLY A 374 -7.19 4.87 -3.91
N GLY A 375 -7.32 3.53 -3.95
CA GLY A 375 -7.23 2.67 -2.76
C GLY A 375 -8.37 2.82 -1.75
N GLY A 376 -9.49 3.44 -2.16
CA GLY A 376 -10.66 3.68 -1.30
C GLY A 376 -10.43 4.76 -0.23
N VAL A 377 -9.33 5.52 -0.31
CA VAL A 377 -9.05 6.62 0.61
C VAL A 377 -10.07 7.74 0.36
N ALA A 378 -10.79 8.13 1.40
CA ALA A 378 -11.76 9.20 1.33
C ALA A 378 -11.05 10.56 1.27
N THR A 379 -11.56 11.45 0.42
CA THR A 379 -11.11 12.83 0.30
C THR A 379 -12.29 13.75 0.48
N THR A 380 -12.04 14.92 1.07
CA THR A 380 -13.05 15.95 1.19
C THR A 380 -12.93 16.91 0.02
N ASP A 381 -14.04 17.15 -0.66
CA ASP A 381 -14.06 17.98 -1.86
C ASP A 381 -13.98 19.47 -1.50
N PRO A 382 -13.13 20.25 -2.19
CA PRO A 382 -13.11 21.70 -2.06
C PRO A 382 -14.39 22.33 -2.63
N SER A 383 -14.73 23.54 -2.19
CA SER A 383 -15.89 24.27 -2.69
C SER A 383 -15.60 25.76 -2.88
N ILE A 384 -15.94 26.26 -4.06
CA ILE A 384 -16.13 27.68 -4.33
C ILE A 384 -17.58 27.79 -4.83
N PRO A 385 -18.55 28.25 -4.03
CA PRO A 385 -19.93 28.24 -4.47
C PRO A 385 -20.16 29.29 -5.56
N GLY A 386 -20.81 28.92 -6.67
CA GLY A 386 -21.06 29.83 -7.79
C GLY A 386 -22.22 30.80 -7.56
N ASP A 387 -23.08 30.53 -6.59
CA ASP A 387 -24.33 31.24 -6.29
C ASP A 387 -24.29 32.01 -4.95
N VAL A 388 -23.14 32.61 -4.63
CA VAL A 388 -22.98 33.44 -3.42
C VAL A 388 -23.53 34.85 -3.60
N GLN A 389 -24.10 35.39 -2.52
CA GLN A 389 -24.69 36.73 -2.47
C GLN A 389 -24.10 37.54 -1.30
N GLY A 390 -24.28 38.86 -1.34
CA GLY A 390 -23.89 39.75 -0.24
C GLY A 390 -22.37 39.78 0.01
N GLY A 391 -21.97 39.86 1.28
CA GLY A 391 -20.57 39.95 1.67
C GLY A 391 -19.71 38.74 1.27
N ASP A 392 -20.31 37.55 1.25
CA ASP A 392 -19.64 36.30 0.83
C ASP A 392 -19.23 36.33 -0.65
N GLN A 393 -19.99 37.02 -1.50
CA GLN A 393 -19.67 37.24 -2.92
C GLN A 393 -18.38 38.06 -3.10
N ALA A 394 -18.11 38.99 -2.17
CA ALA A 394 -16.86 39.74 -2.16
C ALA A 394 -15.71 38.94 -1.52
N ALA A 395 -16.00 38.24 -0.42
CA ALA A 395 -15.02 37.50 0.36
C ALA A 395 -14.40 36.30 -0.41
N GLN A 396 -15.14 35.67 -1.33
CA GLN A 396 -14.62 34.53 -2.09
C GLN A 396 -13.37 34.85 -2.92
N PHE A 397 -13.22 36.08 -3.41
CA PHE A 397 -12.07 36.50 -4.23
C PHE A 397 -10.75 36.49 -3.47
N ILE A 398 -10.81 36.40 -2.13
CA ILE A 398 -9.67 36.25 -1.24
C ILE A 398 -9.70 34.94 -0.46
N GLY A 399 -10.53 33.97 -0.86
CA GLY A 399 -10.62 32.65 -0.24
C GLY A 399 -11.28 32.64 1.14
N GLN A 400 -12.20 33.57 1.38
CA GLN A 400 -13.04 33.63 2.58
C GLN A 400 -14.54 33.56 2.21
N GLY A 401 -15.42 33.77 3.19
CA GLY A 401 -16.86 33.56 3.04
C GLY A 401 -17.18 32.06 3.09
N ARG A 402 -17.78 31.54 2.02
CA ARG A 402 -18.18 30.12 1.93
C ARG A 402 -17.19 29.24 1.15
N VAL A 403 -16.03 29.79 0.79
CA VAL A 403 -14.97 29.07 0.08
C VAL A 403 -14.24 28.13 1.03
N THR A 404 -14.06 26.88 0.61
CA THR A 404 -13.36 25.86 1.40
C THR A 404 -12.39 25.05 0.55
N ALA A 405 -11.28 24.65 1.14
CA ALA A 405 -10.24 23.85 0.49
C ALA A 405 -9.51 22.96 1.49
N THR A 406 -8.83 21.95 0.97
CA THR A 406 -7.90 21.09 1.69
C THR A 406 -6.45 21.40 1.26
N PRO A 407 -5.43 21.04 2.07
CA PRO A 407 -4.04 21.09 1.64
C PRO A 407 -3.80 20.29 0.36
N LEU A 408 -4.44 19.13 0.19
CA LEU A 408 -4.38 18.36 -1.05
C LEU A 408 -4.82 19.18 -2.28
N PHE A 409 -5.95 19.88 -2.20
CA PHE A 409 -6.42 20.72 -3.31
C PHE A 409 -5.48 21.91 -3.57
N MET A 410 -5.02 22.60 -2.52
CA MET A 410 -4.09 23.73 -2.68
C MET A 410 -2.71 23.32 -3.21
N ALA A 411 -2.24 22.10 -2.91
CA ALA A 411 -1.04 21.54 -3.53
C ALA A 411 -1.27 21.26 -5.02
N SER A 412 -2.46 20.77 -5.39
CA SER A 412 -2.86 20.55 -6.79
C SER A 412 -2.97 21.87 -7.58
N VAL A 413 -3.43 22.95 -6.95
CA VAL A 413 -3.44 24.30 -7.56
C VAL A 413 -2.02 24.75 -7.91
N ALA A 414 -1.07 24.63 -6.98
CA ALA A 414 0.33 24.95 -7.27
C ALA A 414 0.95 24.02 -8.34
N ALA A 415 0.60 22.73 -8.32
CA ALA A 415 1.01 21.77 -9.34
C ALA A 415 0.50 22.17 -10.72
N THR A 416 -0.76 22.60 -10.82
CA THR A 416 -1.40 23.03 -12.08
C THR A 416 -0.69 24.25 -12.68
N VAL A 417 -0.36 25.24 -11.86
CA VAL A 417 0.40 26.43 -12.29
C VAL A 417 1.81 26.02 -12.75
N ARG A 418 2.51 25.17 -11.99
CA ARG A 418 3.87 24.76 -12.33
C ARG A 418 3.93 23.87 -13.57
N GLY A 419 3.02 22.93 -13.68
CA GLY A 419 2.94 21.93 -14.74
C GLY A 419 2.26 22.43 -16.02
N VAL A 420 1.66 23.63 -16.00
CA VAL A 420 0.87 24.18 -17.12
C VAL A 420 -0.26 23.22 -17.50
N GLY A 421 -0.94 22.68 -16.49
CA GLY A 421 -2.04 21.73 -16.69
C GLY A 421 -2.35 20.95 -15.42
N PHE A 422 -3.64 20.68 -15.22
CA PHE A 422 -4.10 19.90 -14.07
C PHE A 422 -3.71 18.42 -14.22
N LYS A 423 -3.28 17.83 -13.10
CA LYS A 423 -3.07 16.39 -12.92
C LYS A 423 -3.75 16.00 -11.62
N GLN A 424 -4.78 15.16 -11.71
CA GLN A 424 -5.50 14.70 -10.53
C GLN A 424 -4.54 14.01 -9.55
N PRO A 425 -4.54 14.36 -8.26
CA PRO A 425 -3.72 13.65 -7.29
C PRO A 425 -4.07 12.15 -7.20
N VAL A 426 -3.06 11.27 -7.14
CA VAL A 426 -3.23 9.82 -6.96
C VAL A 426 -2.18 9.24 -6.01
N ILE A 427 -2.58 8.28 -5.17
CA ILE A 427 -1.73 7.59 -4.20
C ILE A 427 -1.30 6.19 -4.67
N LEU A 428 -2.01 5.62 -5.65
CA LEU A 428 -1.69 4.31 -6.23
C LEU A 428 -1.13 4.50 -7.65
N PRO A 429 -0.02 3.83 -8.00
CA PRO A 429 0.53 3.89 -9.34
C PRO A 429 -0.45 3.29 -10.35
N GLY A 430 -0.65 3.96 -11.49
CA GLY A 430 -1.55 3.51 -12.56
C GLY A 430 -3.04 3.70 -12.27
N GLN A 431 -3.40 4.37 -11.17
CA GLN A 431 -4.76 4.83 -10.92
C GLN A 431 -5.23 5.73 -12.07
N HIS A 432 -6.48 5.57 -12.50
CA HIS A 432 -7.10 6.48 -13.47
C HIS A 432 -7.11 7.90 -12.90
N GLN A 433 -6.69 8.87 -13.71
CA GLN A 433 -6.67 10.29 -13.36
C GLN A 433 -7.68 11.01 -14.23
N GLU A 434 -8.65 11.65 -13.59
CA GLU A 434 -9.57 12.58 -14.23
C GLU A 434 -8.81 13.80 -14.76
N THR A 435 -9.36 14.37 -15.83
CA THR A 435 -8.84 15.57 -16.48
C THR A 435 -9.75 16.76 -16.22
N ALA A 436 -9.16 17.95 -16.08
CA ALA A 436 -9.95 19.17 -16.04
C ALA A 436 -10.56 19.44 -17.44
N PRO A 437 -11.79 19.98 -17.52
CA PRO A 437 -12.45 20.31 -18.79
C PRO A 437 -11.63 21.18 -19.74
N ARG A 438 -10.81 22.08 -19.19
CA ARG A 438 -9.95 23.00 -19.93
C ARG A 438 -8.56 23.03 -19.31
N SER A 439 -7.52 23.06 -20.14
CA SER A 439 -6.15 23.27 -19.67
C SER A 439 -5.89 24.76 -19.39
N ILE A 440 -5.11 25.05 -18.34
CA ILE A 440 -4.59 26.40 -18.12
C ILE A 440 -3.74 26.83 -19.32
N SER A 441 -3.93 28.07 -19.79
CA SER A 441 -3.13 28.57 -20.90
C SER A 441 -1.66 28.77 -20.48
N ALA A 442 -0.72 28.57 -21.40
CA ALA A 442 0.70 28.84 -21.12
C ALA A 442 0.97 30.29 -20.70
N ARG A 443 0.16 31.24 -21.20
CA ARG A 443 0.21 32.66 -20.83
C ARG A 443 -0.17 32.84 -19.36
N THR A 444 -1.33 32.31 -18.97
CA THR A 444 -1.89 32.41 -17.62
C THR A 444 -0.98 31.72 -16.61
N ALA A 445 -0.50 30.51 -16.93
CA ALA A 445 0.50 29.82 -16.12
C ALA A 445 1.78 30.65 -15.98
N GLY A 446 2.31 31.24 -17.07
CA GLY A 446 3.51 32.09 -17.02
C GLY A 446 3.34 33.35 -16.15
N TYR A 447 2.17 34.00 -16.22
CA TYR A 447 1.83 35.13 -15.35
C TYR A 447 1.78 34.73 -13.88
N LEU A 448 1.06 33.66 -13.56
CA LEU A 448 0.98 33.12 -12.19
C LEU A 448 2.36 32.68 -11.69
N GLN A 449 3.16 32.02 -12.51
CA GLN A 449 4.52 31.61 -12.15
C GLN A 449 5.40 32.81 -11.80
N SER A 450 5.33 33.89 -12.59
CA SER A 450 6.04 35.13 -12.29
C SER A 450 5.59 35.76 -10.97
N MET A 451 4.28 35.86 -10.74
CA MET A 451 3.71 36.47 -9.54
C MET A 451 3.97 35.62 -8.28
N MET A 452 3.83 34.30 -8.37
CA MET A 452 4.17 33.37 -7.29
C MET A 452 5.66 33.39 -6.96
N ARG A 453 6.53 33.56 -7.96
CA ARG A 453 7.97 33.77 -7.72
C ARG A 453 8.20 35.08 -6.94
N SER A 454 7.56 36.18 -7.33
CA SER A 454 7.68 37.46 -6.60
C SER A 454 7.26 37.34 -5.13
N VAL A 455 6.21 36.59 -4.82
CA VAL A 455 5.81 36.28 -3.44
C VAL A 455 6.91 35.52 -2.68
N ALA A 456 7.50 34.51 -3.32
CA ALA A 456 8.54 33.67 -2.70
C ALA A 456 9.88 34.39 -2.51
N THR A 457 10.25 35.32 -3.40
CA THR A 457 11.58 35.97 -3.36
C THR A 457 11.59 37.32 -2.67
N SER A 458 10.49 38.06 -2.71
CA SER A 458 10.43 39.45 -2.26
C SER A 458 9.12 39.84 -1.57
N GLY A 459 8.11 38.96 -1.57
CA GLY A 459 6.81 39.20 -0.99
C GLY A 459 6.59 38.46 0.32
N THR A 460 5.33 38.12 0.59
CA THR A 460 4.91 37.57 1.89
C THR A 460 5.56 36.25 2.27
N ALA A 461 6.06 35.44 1.32
CA ALA A 461 6.75 34.18 1.62
C ALA A 461 8.28 34.32 1.71
N ALA A 462 8.85 35.48 1.35
CA ALA A 462 10.29 35.72 1.32
C ALA A 462 11.03 35.43 2.64
N PRO A 463 10.48 35.73 3.83
CA PRO A 463 11.14 35.41 5.10
C PRO A 463 11.49 33.93 5.29
N ARG A 464 10.76 33.02 4.63
CA ARG A 464 11.05 31.58 4.66
C ARG A 464 11.65 31.09 3.37
N LEU A 465 11.12 31.49 2.21
CA LEU A 465 11.47 30.89 0.93
C LEU A 465 12.52 31.68 0.14
N GLY A 466 12.91 32.86 0.63
CA GLY A 466 13.97 33.68 0.02
C GLY A 466 15.27 32.89 -0.15
N GLY A 467 15.93 33.10 -1.29
CA GLY A 467 17.19 32.43 -1.63
C GLY A 467 17.03 31.02 -2.22
N LEU A 468 15.82 30.44 -2.23
CA LEU A 468 15.58 29.20 -2.95
C LEU A 468 15.43 29.46 -4.45
N THR A 469 15.93 28.53 -5.27
CA THR A 469 15.88 28.63 -6.73
C THR A 469 14.63 27.94 -7.27
N GLY A 470 14.05 28.51 -8.34
CA GLY A 470 12.91 27.91 -9.04
C GLY A 470 11.62 27.81 -8.22
N VAL A 471 11.54 28.51 -7.08
CA VAL A 471 10.36 28.50 -6.21
C VAL A 471 9.32 29.54 -6.62
N GLY A 472 8.05 29.15 -6.50
CA GLY A 472 6.92 30.05 -6.49
C GLY A 472 5.99 29.69 -5.35
N ALA A 473 5.35 30.67 -4.73
CA ALA A 473 4.48 30.45 -3.58
C ALA A 473 3.33 31.45 -3.50
N LYS A 474 2.34 31.13 -2.66
CA LYS A 474 1.35 32.07 -2.17
C LYS A 474 1.01 31.77 -0.71
N THR A 475 1.16 32.77 0.16
CA THR A 475 0.69 32.68 1.55
C THR A 475 -0.82 32.90 1.63
N GLY A 476 -1.45 32.31 2.64
CA GLY A 476 -2.82 32.60 3.03
C GLY A 476 -2.94 32.78 4.54
N THR A 477 -3.86 33.64 4.91
CA THR A 477 -4.32 33.88 6.27
C THR A 477 -5.85 33.86 6.19
N ALA A 478 -6.50 33.08 7.04
CA ALA A 478 -7.97 33.02 7.09
C ALA A 478 -8.42 33.06 8.56
N GLU A 479 -9.25 34.05 8.88
CA GLU A 479 -9.83 34.17 10.22
C GLU A 479 -11.02 33.21 10.35
N GLU A 480 -11.06 32.45 11.43
CA GLU A 480 -12.14 31.52 11.76
C GLU A 480 -12.46 31.62 13.26
N GLY A 481 -13.64 32.15 13.58
CA GLY A 481 -14.03 32.39 14.96
C GLY A 481 -13.06 33.34 15.68
N ASP A 482 -12.33 32.81 16.66
CA ASP A 482 -11.38 33.54 17.52
C ASP A 482 -9.90 33.30 17.16
N HIS A 483 -9.61 32.54 16.09
CA HIS A 483 -8.26 32.17 15.70
C HIS A 483 -8.03 32.30 14.20
N THR A 484 -6.76 32.24 13.82
CA THR A 484 -6.30 32.46 12.45
C THR A 484 -5.65 31.20 11.89
N ASN A 485 -6.08 30.74 10.73
CA ASN A 485 -5.48 29.61 10.03
C ASN A 485 -4.36 30.09 9.09
N GLY A 486 -3.17 29.49 9.24
CA GLY A 486 -2.00 29.80 8.42
C GLY A 486 -1.87 28.85 7.24
N TRP A 487 -1.85 29.39 6.03
CA TRP A 487 -1.70 28.63 4.79
C TRP A 487 -0.45 29.02 4.00
N LEU A 488 0.14 28.05 3.33
CA LEU A 488 1.12 28.30 2.28
C LEU A 488 1.02 27.20 1.22
N THR A 489 0.87 27.61 -0.04
CA THR A 489 1.04 26.73 -1.19
C THR A 489 2.24 27.17 -2.01
N ALA A 490 3.03 26.22 -2.50
CA ALA A 490 4.27 26.48 -3.20
C ALA A 490 4.67 25.35 -4.15
N TYR A 491 5.67 25.62 -4.99
CA TYR A 491 6.35 24.60 -5.78
C TYR A 491 7.85 24.92 -5.89
N ASN A 492 8.65 23.91 -6.25
CA ASN A 492 10.02 24.06 -6.75
C ASN A 492 10.18 23.29 -8.08
N SER A 493 11.41 22.94 -8.46
CA SER A 493 11.66 22.12 -9.66
C SER A 493 11.09 20.70 -9.56
N ASN A 494 10.91 20.16 -8.36
CA ASN A 494 10.63 18.76 -8.13
C ASN A 494 9.16 18.54 -7.75
N ILE A 495 8.66 19.31 -6.78
CA ILE A 495 7.37 19.09 -6.12
C ILE A 495 6.51 20.36 -6.10
N ALA A 496 5.20 20.16 -5.99
CA ALA A 496 4.24 21.15 -5.49
C ALA A 496 3.78 20.72 -4.10
N VAL A 497 3.57 21.67 -3.19
CA VAL A 497 3.29 21.41 -1.79
C VAL A 497 2.33 22.45 -1.24
N ALA A 498 1.45 22.05 -0.34
CA ALA A 498 0.70 22.97 0.49
C ALA A 498 0.68 22.50 1.93
N ALA A 499 0.57 23.46 2.86
CA ALA A 499 0.38 23.22 4.27
C ALA A 499 -0.67 24.16 4.86
N LEU A 500 -1.40 23.62 5.82
CA LEU A 500 -2.34 24.31 6.71
C LEU A 500 -1.85 24.11 8.14
N VAL A 501 -1.87 25.18 8.93
CA VAL A 501 -1.70 25.15 10.39
C VAL A 501 -2.92 25.84 11.00
N GLU A 502 -3.73 25.10 11.76
CA GLU A 502 -4.94 25.60 12.39
C GLU A 502 -4.61 26.44 13.62
N GLY A 503 -5.25 27.61 13.75
CA GLY A 503 -4.96 28.56 14.83
C GLY A 503 -3.52 29.08 14.86
N GLY A 504 -2.81 29.05 13.73
CA GLY A 504 -1.48 29.65 13.54
C GLY A 504 -1.47 31.18 13.65
N ARG A 505 -0.33 31.79 13.34
CA ARG A 505 -0.16 33.27 13.37
C ARG A 505 -0.34 33.92 12.00
N SER A 506 0.29 33.33 10.98
CA SER A 506 0.23 33.79 9.60
C SER A 506 0.65 32.64 8.68
N GLY A 507 0.36 32.76 7.38
CA GLY A 507 0.81 31.76 6.42
C GLY A 507 2.33 31.50 6.43
N VAL A 508 3.15 32.55 6.59
CA VAL A 508 4.62 32.45 6.55
C VAL A 508 5.26 32.08 7.88
N ASP A 509 4.65 32.45 9.02
CA ASP A 509 5.16 32.14 10.36
C ASP A 509 4.47 30.94 11.03
N SER A 510 3.76 30.14 10.23
CA SER A 510 3.21 28.84 10.61
C SER A 510 3.44 27.84 9.47
N ALA A 511 2.57 27.78 8.45
CA ALA A 511 2.72 26.86 7.31
C ALA A 511 4.04 27.03 6.52
N GLY A 512 4.63 28.23 6.57
CA GLY A 512 5.95 28.55 6.05
C GLY A 512 7.08 27.64 6.51
N TYR A 513 7.09 27.24 7.80
CA TYR A 513 8.08 26.31 8.32
C TYR A 513 7.93 24.92 7.71
N VAL A 514 6.68 24.43 7.63
CA VAL A 514 6.36 23.13 7.05
C VAL A 514 6.82 23.06 5.59
N VAL A 515 6.38 24.00 4.76
CA VAL A 515 6.71 24.05 3.33
C VAL A 515 8.21 24.20 3.08
N ARG A 516 8.92 24.99 3.89
CA ARG A 516 10.38 25.16 3.79
C ARG A 516 11.12 23.82 3.88
N HIS A 517 10.75 22.97 4.85
CA HIS A 517 11.37 21.66 5.04
C HIS A 517 11.20 20.79 3.80
N LEU A 518 9.97 20.69 3.27
CA LEU A 518 9.72 19.89 2.08
C LEU A 518 10.46 20.44 0.85
N LEU A 519 10.47 21.75 0.62
CA LEU A 519 11.14 22.34 -0.54
C LEU A 519 12.67 22.27 -0.52
N THR A 520 13.29 21.95 0.62
CA THR A 520 14.77 21.85 0.74
C THR A 520 15.31 20.45 0.85
N ARG A 521 14.45 19.49 1.15
CA ARG A 521 14.81 18.09 1.35
C ARG A 521 14.07 17.18 0.36
N SER A 522 13.65 17.74 -0.79
CA SER A 522 12.98 17.10 -1.93
C SER A 522 13.84 17.05 -3.18
#